data_AF-A0A5C7XKY5-F1
#
_entry.id   AF-A0A5C7XKY5-F1
#
_cell.length_a   1.000
_cell.length_b   1.000
_cell.length_c   1.000
_cell.angle_alpha   90.00
_cell.angle_beta   90.00
_cell.angle_gamma   90.00
#
_symmetry.space_group_name_H-M   'P 1'
#
loop_
_entity.id
_entity.type
_entity.pdbx_description
1 polymer ?
#
loop_
_entity_poly.entity_id
_entity_poly.type
_entity_poly.pdbx_seq_one_letter_code
_entity_poly.pdbx_strand_id
1 'polypeptide(L)'
;MDALIVRSLSDGGMGSLAIAPFEASRRFGSTLSECHFYNANNVPTLVALNADQDGMPFEIDVWRADFSSTVVWPLRSDLVAGPPHPSIEPTRETGSA
;
A
#
# COMPACT_ATOMS: atom_id res chain seq x y z
N MET A 1 8.04 4.83 22.30
CA MET A 1 7.90 5.05 20.85
C MET A 1 6.71 5.95 20.66
N ASP A 2 6.90 7.08 19.99
CA ASP A 2 5.80 7.95 19.62
C ASP A 2 5.04 7.34 18.44
N ALA A 3 3.72 7.53 18.41
CA ALA A 3 2.89 7.02 17.33
C ALA A 3 3.06 7.87 16.06
N LEU A 4 3.07 7.24 14.89
CA LEU A 4 3.03 7.95 13.60
C LEU A 4 1.62 8.54 13.38
N ILE A 5 1.55 9.83 13.09
CA ILE A 5 0.27 10.52 12.82
C ILE A 5 -0.05 10.43 11.33
N VAL A 6 -1.22 9.89 11.01
CA VAL A 6 -1.70 9.68 9.63
C VAL A 6 -3.14 10.14 9.46
N ARG A 7 -3.54 10.41 8.21
CA ARG A 7 -4.94 10.63 7.82
C ARG A 7 -5.27 9.83 6.56
N SER A 8 -6.49 9.32 6.48
CA SER A 8 -6.99 8.69 5.26
C SER A 8 -7.10 9.71 4.12
N LEU A 9 -6.74 9.28 2.92
CA LEU A 9 -6.94 10.04 1.69
C LEU A 9 -8.31 9.72 1.08
N SER A 10 -8.88 10.70 0.38
CA SER A 10 -10.12 10.52 -0.38
C SER A 10 -9.79 10.02 -1.79
N ASP A 11 -9.35 8.77 -1.88
CA ASP A 11 -8.76 8.12 -3.06
C ASP A 11 -9.69 7.12 -3.77
N GLY A 12 -11.00 7.23 -3.55
CA GLY A 12 -11.98 6.26 -4.05
C GLY A 12 -12.07 4.97 -3.22
N GLY A 13 -11.44 4.93 -2.04
CA GLY A 13 -11.49 3.78 -1.13
C GLY A 13 -10.30 2.83 -1.30
N MET A 14 -9.20 3.29 -1.90
CA MET A 14 -7.95 2.53 -1.98
C MET A 14 -7.31 2.35 -0.60
N GLY A 15 -7.51 3.31 0.30
CA GLY A 15 -7.01 3.22 1.67
C GLY A 15 -5.60 3.78 1.83
N SER A 16 -5.17 4.63 0.90
CA SER A 16 -3.95 5.43 1.00
C SER A 16 -4.01 6.37 2.20
N LEU A 17 -2.85 6.64 2.80
CA LEU A 17 -2.69 7.44 4.01
C LEU A 17 -1.68 8.56 3.77
N ALA A 18 -2.03 9.80 4.11
CA ALA A 18 -1.05 10.86 4.24
C ALA A 18 -0.40 10.84 5.62
N ILE A 19 0.89 11.17 5.68
CA ILE A 19 1.70 11.20 6.91
C ILE A 19 1.96 12.66 7.31
N ALA A 20 1.85 12.97 8.61
CA ALA A 20 2.11 14.31 9.12
C ALA A 20 3.58 14.75 8.88
N PRO A 21 3.85 16.06 8.67
CA PRO A 21 2.90 17.16 8.70
C PRO A 21 2.01 17.25 7.44
N PHE A 22 0.76 17.69 7.61
CA PHE A 22 -0.27 17.73 6.56
C PHE A 22 -0.28 19.03 5.76
N GLU A 23 0.90 19.55 5.44
CA GLU A 23 1.06 20.82 4.74
C GLU A 23 0.75 20.67 3.26
N ALA A 24 -0.09 21.56 2.73
CA ALA A 24 -0.47 21.55 1.32
C ALA A 24 0.67 21.94 0.36
N SER A 25 1.83 22.37 0.87
CA SER A 25 3.05 22.67 0.11
C SER A 25 3.88 21.42 -0.19
N ARG A 26 3.76 20.36 0.61
CA ARG A 26 4.53 19.13 0.42
C ARG A 26 4.17 18.48 -0.92
N ARG A 27 5.17 17.97 -1.61
CA ARG A 27 5.04 17.31 -2.92
C ARG A 27 5.79 16.00 -2.88
N PHE A 28 5.30 15.01 -3.60
CA PHE A 28 6.01 13.77 -3.84
C PHE A 28 7.44 14.04 -4.34
N GLY A 29 8.41 13.36 -3.75
CA GLY A 29 9.81 13.38 -4.16
C GLY A 29 10.26 12.02 -4.69
N SER A 30 10.11 10.97 -3.88
CA SER A 30 10.57 9.62 -4.21
C SER A 30 9.79 8.53 -3.48
N THR A 31 9.94 7.29 -3.95
CA THR A 31 9.44 6.09 -3.27
C THR A 31 10.59 5.47 -2.47
N LEU A 32 10.38 5.30 -1.17
CA LEU A 32 11.36 4.75 -0.24
C LEU A 32 11.32 3.22 -0.17
N SER A 33 10.12 2.64 -0.30
CA SER A 33 9.90 1.21 -0.21
C SER A 33 8.59 0.83 -0.87
N GLU A 34 8.53 -0.39 -1.39
CA GLU A 34 7.33 -0.95 -2.02
C GLU A 34 7.13 -2.37 -1.53
N CYS A 35 5.86 -2.76 -1.41
CA CYS A 35 5.46 -4.14 -1.24
C CYS A 35 4.14 -4.41 -1.96
N HIS A 36 3.83 -5.68 -2.14
CA HIS A 36 2.55 -6.09 -2.68
C HIS A 36 2.00 -7.30 -1.95
N PHE A 37 0.70 -7.51 -2.10
CA PHE A 37 -0.03 -8.67 -1.61
C PHE A 37 -1.25 -8.93 -2.50
N TYR A 38 -1.85 -10.11 -2.35
CA TYR A 38 -3.14 -10.42 -2.97
C TYR A 38 -4.25 -10.18 -1.94
N ASN A 39 -5.27 -9.42 -2.31
CA ASN A 39 -6.42 -9.21 -1.45
C ASN A 39 -7.37 -10.45 -1.47
N ALA A 40 -8.46 -10.38 -0.71
CA ALA A 40 -9.45 -11.47 -0.62
C ALA A 40 -10.10 -11.84 -1.96
N ASN A 41 -10.07 -10.96 -2.95
CA ASN A 41 -10.58 -11.19 -4.31
C ASN A 41 -9.47 -11.62 -5.29
N ASN A 42 -8.29 -11.95 -4.77
CA ASN A 42 -7.13 -12.35 -5.54
C ASN A 42 -6.61 -11.27 -6.51
N VAL A 43 -6.83 -10.01 -6.17
CA VAL A 43 -6.36 -8.87 -6.96
C VAL A 43 -5.04 -8.37 -6.36
N PRO A 44 -3.97 -8.24 -7.19
CA PRO A 44 -2.72 -7.64 -6.75
C PRO A 44 -2.96 -6.22 -6.24
N THR A 45 -2.55 -5.99 -4.99
CA THR A 45 -2.54 -4.68 -4.35
C THR A 45 -1.09 -4.27 -4.13
N LEU A 46 -0.70 -3.12 -4.70
CA LEU A 46 0.61 -2.51 -4.54
C LEU A 46 0.52 -1.45 -3.43
N VAL A 47 1.52 -1.39 -2.56
CA VAL A 47 1.65 -0.38 -1.52
C VAL A 47 3.04 0.24 -1.60
N ALA A 48 3.10 1.57 -1.63
CA ALA A 48 4.34 2.33 -1.69
C ALA A 48 4.44 3.29 -0.50
N LEU A 49 5.58 3.28 0.20
CA LEU A 49 5.94 4.34 1.14
C LEU A 49 6.67 5.44 0.36
N ASN A 50 6.04 6.59 0.25
CA ASN A 50 6.55 7.73 -0.47
C ASN A 50 7.12 8.79 0.48
N ALA A 51 8.20 9.43 0.06
CA ALA A 51 8.77 10.61 0.67
C ALA A 51 8.42 11.86 -0.14
N ASP A 52 8.45 13.02 0.53
CA ASP A 52 8.37 14.30 -0.13
C ASP A 52 9.72 14.69 -0.77
N GLN A 53 9.76 15.88 -1.36
CA GLN A 53 10.97 16.44 -1.99
C GLN A 53 12.13 16.70 -1.02
N ASP A 54 11.85 16.75 0.30
CA ASP A 54 12.86 16.90 1.35
C ASP A 54 13.31 15.53 1.92
N GLY A 55 12.78 14.43 1.38
CA GLY A 55 13.09 13.07 1.82
C GLY A 55 12.34 12.61 3.07
N MET A 56 11.31 13.35 3.51
CA MET A 56 10.53 13.03 4.70
C MET A 56 9.32 12.16 4.36
N PRO A 57 8.92 11.19 5.21
CA PRO A 57 7.73 10.35 4.97
C PRO A 57 6.49 11.19 4.68
N PHE A 58 5.85 10.93 3.54
CA PHE A 58 4.82 11.77 2.96
C PHE A 58 3.49 11.03 2.82
N GLU A 59 3.52 9.80 2.29
CA GLU A 59 2.32 9.05 1.96
C GLU A 59 2.58 7.54 2.00
N ILE A 60 1.57 6.78 2.39
CA ILE A 60 1.44 5.36 2.06
C ILE A 60 0.40 5.30 0.94
N ASP A 61 0.86 5.09 -0.28
CA ASP A 61 0.00 5.00 -1.46
C ASP A 61 -0.37 3.55 -1.72
N VAL A 62 -1.65 3.29 -1.97
CA VAL A 62 -2.24 1.97 -2.14
C VAL A 62 -2.91 1.94 -3.50
N TRP A 63 -2.49 1.00 -4.34
CA TRP A 63 -2.98 0.90 -5.70
C TRP A 63 -3.45 -0.51 -6.04
N ARG A 64 -4.57 -0.58 -6.77
CA ARG A 64 -5.11 -1.81 -7.34
C ARG A 64 -5.57 -1.58 -8.76
N ALA A 65 -5.31 -2.55 -9.63
CA ALA A 65 -5.68 -2.48 -11.03
C ALA A 65 -7.20 -2.51 -11.28
N ASP A 66 -7.98 -3.04 -10.34
CA ASP A 66 -9.43 -3.23 -10.48
C ASP A 66 -10.28 -2.10 -9.88
N PHE A 67 -9.66 -1.12 -9.23
CA PHE A 67 -10.33 0.01 -8.57
C PHE A 67 -11.39 -0.38 -7.52
N SER A 68 -11.33 -1.60 -6.99
CA SER A 68 -12.17 -2.02 -5.86
C SER A 68 -11.84 -1.20 -4.60
N SER A 69 -12.70 -1.23 -3.58
CA SER A 69 -12.43 -0.59 -2.27
C SER A 69 -11.75 -1.56 -1.30
N THR A 70 -10.97 -1.06 -0.34
CA THR A 70 -10.19 -1.92 0.59
C THR A 70 -11.13 -2.49 1.65
N VAL A 71 -11.32 -3.80 1.60
CA VAL A 71 -12.20 -4.51 2.54
C VAL A 71 -11.41 -5.07 3.73
N VAL A 72 -10.20 -5.58 3.48
CA VAL A 72 -9.36 -6.26 4.47
C VAL A 72 -7.88 -5.97 4.19
N TRP A 73 -7.12 -5.69 5.24
CA TRP A 73 -5.67 -5.52 5.18
C TRP A 73 -4.94 -6.85 5.35
N PRO A 74 -3.76 -7.03 4.72
CA PRO A 74 -3.00 -8.27 4.80
C PRO A 74 -2.39 -8.46 6.19
N LEU A 75 -2.05 -9.70 6.51
CA LEU A 75 -1.11 -9.98 7.59
C LEU A 75 0.31 -9.65 7.11
N ARG A 76 1.23 -9.44 8.06
CA ARG A 76 2.64 -9.22 7.75
C ARG A 76 3.23 -10.36 6.89
N SER A 77 2.77 -11.60 7.09
CA SER A 77 3.21 -12.77 6.34
C SER A 77 2.87 -12.73 4.85
N ASP A 78 1.89 -11.92 4.47
CA ASP A 78 1.34 -11.90 3.11
C ASP A 78 2.03 -10.82 2.26
N LEU A 79 2.83 -9.94 2.91
CA LEU A 79 3.56 -8.89 2.24
C LEU A 79 4.81 -9.44 1.56
N VAL A 80 4.93 -9.15 0.26
CA VAL A 80 6.13 -9.43 -0.53
C VAL A 80 6.80 -8.09 -0.88
N ALA A 81 8.09 -7.96 -0.59
CA ALA A 81 8.84 -6.75 -0.90
C ALA A 81 9.08 -6.58 -2.40
N GLY A 82 9.05 -5.32 -2.87
CA GLY A 82 9.23 -4.96 -4.28
C GLY A 82 7.95 -5.00 -5.11
N PRO A 83 8.04 -4.68 -6.42
CA PRO A 83 6.89 -4.67 -7.31
C PRO A 83 6.33 -6.08 -7.52
N PRO A 84 5.03 -6.22 -7.85
CA PRO A 84 4.42 -7.51 -8.15
C PRO A 84 5.16 -8.15 -9.33
N HIS A 85 5.82 -9.27 -9.06
CA HIS A 85 6.51 -10.04 -10.09
C HIS A 85 5.50 -11.02 -10.72
N PRO A 86 5.36 -11.10 -12.05
CA PRO A 86 4.37 -11.95 -12.73
C PRO A 86 4.56 -13.45 -12.50
N SER A 87 5.63 -13.88 -11.83
CA SER A 87 5.85 -15.27 -11.43
C SER A 87 5.35 -15.63 -10.03
N ILE A 88 4.77 -14.67 -9.29
CA ILE A 88 4.11 -14.96 -8.02
C ILE A 88 2.69 -15.37 -8.35
N GLU A 89 2.45 -16.68 -8.36
CA GLU A 89 1.09 -17.19 -8.46
C GLU A 89 0.35 -16.84 -7.16
N PRO A 90 -0.92 -16.41 -7.25
CA PRO A 90 -1.75 -16.29 -6.07
C PRO A 90 -1.78 -17.63 -5.34
N THR A 91 -1.63 -17.59 -4.01
CA THR A 91 -1.61 -18.80 -3.17
C THR A 91 -2.88 -19.61 -3.45
N ARG A 92 -2.74 -20.71 -4.18
CA ARG A 92 -3.83 -21.67 -4.36
C ARG A 92 -4.10 -22.25 -2.98
N GLU A 93 -5.31 -22.03 -2.46
CA GLU A 93 -5.81 -22.88 -1.40
C GLU A 93 -5.67 -24.33 -1.88
N THR A 94 -4.83 -25.09 -1.20
CA THR A 94 -4.77 -26.53 -1.39
C THR A 94 -6.05 -27.07 -0.77
N GLY A 95 -7.11 -27.12 -1.56
CA GLY A 95 -8.30 -27.91 -1.24
C GLY A 95 -7.84 -29.35 -1.03
N SER A 96 -7.85 -29.78 0.23
CA SER A 96 -7.68 -31.17 0.62
C SER A 96 -9.05 -31.71 1.02
N ALA A 97 -9.48 -32.71 0.23
CA ALA A 97 -10.58 -33.66 0.41
C ALA A 97 -12.03 -33.13 0.41
#